data_AF-A0A1W6ZX66-F1
#
_entry.id   AF-A0A1W6ZX66-F1
#
_cell.length_a   1.000
_cell.length_b   1.000
_cell.length_c   1.000
_cell.angle_alpha   90.00
_cell.angle_beta   90.00
_cell.angle_gamma   90.00
#
_symmetry.space_group_name_H-M   'P 1'
#
loop_
_entity.id
_entity.type
_entity.pdbx_description
1 polymer ?
#
loop_
_entity_poly.entity_id
_entity_poly.type
_entity_poly.pdbx_seq_one_letter_code
_entity_poly.pdbx_strand_id
1 'polypeptide(L)' 'MDVEFKLGDRVKMAPTCPHYSDEWRQWEGFVTGMGVIARTGAVTLIVSDFWPPRDHGDFVDGFSPDELVAVTQ' A
#
# COMPACT_ATOMS: atom_id res chain seq x y z
N MET A 1 -17.99 -3.33 13.99
CA MET A 1 -17.70 -2.07 13.29
C MET A 1 -17.47 -2.46 11.86
N ASP A 2 -18.37 -2.06 10.97
CA ASP A 2 -18.25 -2.42 9.56
C ASP A 2 -17.36 -1.36 8.91
N VAL A 3 -16.29 -1.81 8.25
CA VAL A 3 -15.37 -0.93 7.52
C VAL A 3 -15.80 -0.98 6.06
N GLU A 4 -16.18 0.16 5.51
CA GLU A 4 -16.50 0.32 4.11
C GLU A 4 -15.25 0.78 3.36
N PHE A 5 -15.00 0.20 2.18
CA PHE A 5 -13.94 0.59 1.27
C PHE A 5 -14.53 0.92 -0.10
N LYS A 6 -14.00 1.95 -0.76
CA LYS A 6 -14.33 2.32 -2.14
C LYS A 6 -13.07 2.57 -2.96
N LEU A 7 -13.24 2.57 -4.28
CA LEU A 7 -12.18 2.94 -5.21
C LEU A 7 -11.67 4.36 -4.90
N GLY A 8 -10.35 4.51 -4.87
CA GLY A 8 -9.66 5.75 -4.53
C GLY A 8 -9.45 5.98 -3.03
N ASP A 9 -9.97 5.12 -2.15
CA ASP A 9 -9.67 5.23 -0.73
C ASP A 9 -8.19 4.98 -0.45
N ARG A 10 -7.61 5.83 0.40
CA ARG A 10 -6.28 5.60 0.96
C ARG A 10 -6.38 4.59 2.10
N VAL A 11 -5.62 3.51 2.00
CA VAL A 11 -5.61 2.43 2.99
C VAL A 11 -4.23 2.26 3.61
N LYS A 12 -4.22 1.84 4.88
CA LYS A 12 -3.02 1.44 5.62
C LYS A 12 -3.08 -0.06 5.83
N MET A 13 -2.01 -0.76 5.47
CA MET A 13 -1.93 -2.22 5.49
C MET A 13 -0.73 -2.65 6.33
N ALA A 14 -0.85 -3.79 7.01
CA ALA A 14 0.28 -4.34 7.74
C ALA A 14 1.26 -5.02 6.76
N PRO A 15 2.57 -4.78 6.88
CA PRO A 15 3.57 -5.55 6.13
C PRO A 15 3.47 -7.03 6.48
N THR A 16 3.55 -7.90 5.47
CA THR A 16 3.62 -9.36 5.67
C THR A 16 5.07 -9.87 5.73
N CYS A 17 6.03 -9.06 5.26
CA CYS A 17 7.45 -9.39 5.26
C CYS A 17 8.18 -8.72 6.43
N PRO A 18 8.90 -9.49 7.27
CA PRO A 18 9.65 -8.94 8.41
C PRO A 18 10.69 -7.87 8.02
N HIS A 19 11.30 -7.99 6.84
CA HIS A 19 12.25 -7.00 6.33
C HIS A 19 11.63 -5.60 6.23
N TYR A 20 10.33 -5.54 5.93
CA TYR A 20 9.58 -4.29 5.87
C TYR A 20 8.86 -3.98 7.19
N SER A 21 8.74 -4.89 8.16
CA SER A 21 8.01 -4.61 9.41
C SER A 21 8.79 -3.76 10.42
N ASP A 22 10.11 -3.90 10.44
CA ASP A 22 10.98 -3.21 11.40
C ASP A 22 11.26 -1.76 10.97
N GLU A 23 11.32 -1.53 9.67
CA GLU A 23 11.48 -0.21 9.07
C GLU A 23 10.14 0.45 8.73
N TRP A 24 9.10 -0.33 8.40
CA TRP A 24 7.81 0.18 7.93
C TRP A 24 6.72 -0.32 8.85
N ARG A 25 6.14 0.59 9.61
CA ARG A 25 5.03 0.22 10.50
C ARG A 25 3.75 -0.10 9.72
N GLN A 26 3.57 0.48 8.52
CA GLN A 26 2.38 0.33 7.67
C GLN A 26 2.73 0.59 6.20
N TRP A 27 2.19 -0.24 5.29
CA TRP A 27 2.13 0.03 3.85
C TRP A 27 0.96 0.95 3.57
N GLU A 28 1.10 1.86 2.62
CA GLU A 28 0.01 2.74 2.21
C GLU A 28 -0.19 2.71 0.70
N GLY A 29 -1.43 2.94 0.27
CA GLY A 29 -1.77 2.97 -1.14
C GLY A 29 -3.22 3.36 -1.37
N PHE A 30 -3.62 3.39 -2.64
CA PHE A 30 -5.01 3.63 -3.04
C PHE A 30 -5.69 2.36 -3.51
N VAL A 31 -6.94 2.14 -3.10
CA VAL A 31 -7.76 1.04 -3.63
C VAL A 31 -8.05 1.31 -5.11
N THR A 32 -7.55 0.45 -5.99
CA THR A 32 -7.75 0.51 -7.45
C THR A 32 -8.71 -0.54 -7.96
N GLY A 33 -8.99 -1.57 -7.16
CA GLY A 33 -9.94 -2.62 -7.53
C GLY A 33 -10.43 -3.41 -6.32
N MET A 34 -11.51 -4.15 -6.52
CA MET A 34 -12.10 -5.01 -5.51
C MET A 34 -12.56 -6.32 -6.15
N GLY A 35 -12.39 -7.43 -5.44
CA GLY A 35 -12.80 -8.75 -5.88
C GLY A 35 -13.37 -9.59 -4.75
N VAL A 36 -14.00 -10.70 -5.11
CA VAL A 36 -14.47 -11.70 -4.16
C VAL A 36 -13.86 -13.05 -4.56
N ILE A 37 -13.17 -13.70 -3.63
CA ILE A 37 -12.67 -15.05 -3.81
C ILE A 37 -13.86 -16.00 -3.72
N ALA A 38 -14.35 -16.45 -4.87
CA ALA A 38 -15.61 -17.20 -4.99
C ALA A 38 -15.72 -18.44 -4.05
N ARG A 39 -14.60 -19.09 -3.72
CA ARG A 39 -14.61 -20.30 -2.86
C ARG A 39 -14.75 -20.00 -1.37
N THR A 40 -14.27 -18.84 -0.93
CA THR A 40 -14.23 -18.47 0.49
C THR A 40 -15.20 -17.36 0.84
N GLY A 41 -15.71 -16.65 -0.17
CA GLY A 41 -16.45 -15.40 0.01
C GLY A 41 -15.57 -14.26 0.52
N ALA A 42 -14.25 -14.45 0.62
CA ALA A 42 -13.35 -13.42 1.11
C ALA A 42 -13.29 -12.25 0.10
N VAL A 43 -13.34 -11.04 0.61
CA VAL A 43 -13.15 -9.81 -0.17
C VAL A 43 -11.67 -9.54 -0.31
N THR A 44 -11.23 -9.25 -1.53
CA THR A 44 -9.87 -8.79 -1.83
C THR A 44 -9.91 -7.36 -2.31
N LEU A 45 -8.98 -6.55 -1.80
CA LEU A 45 -8.70 -5.21 -2.32
C LEU A 45 -7.45 -5.29 -3.20
N ILE A 46 -7.50 -4.65 -4.35
CA ILE A 46 -6.33 -4.40 -5.20
C ILE A 46 -5.90 -2.97 -4.89
N VAL A 47 -4.63 -2.79 -4.55
CA VAL A 47 -4.09 -1.52 -4.06
C VAL A 47 -2.90 -1.13 -4.93
N SER A 48 -2.82 0.15 -5.32
CA SER A 48 -1.60 0.74 -5.87
C SER A 48 -0.72 1.16 -4.70
N ASP A 49 0.43 0.49 -4.57
CA ASP A 49 1.33 0.67 -3.45
C ASP A 49 2.10 1.99 -3.54
N PHE A 50 2.33 2.61 -2.39
CA PHE A 50 3.31 3.67 -2.25
C PHE A 50 4.57 3.15 -1.58
N TRP A 51 5.69 3.66 -2.06
CA TRP A 51 7.01 3.25 -1.61
C TRP A 51 7.83 4.49 -1.25
N PRO A 52 8.78 4.38 -0.32
CA PRO A 52 9.78 5.41 -0.09
C PRO A 52 10.57 5.70 -1.38
N PRO A 53 10.86 6.97 -1.66
CA PRO A 53 11.66 7.37 -2.82
C PRO A 53 12.99 6.63 -2.95
N ARG A 54 13.65 6.32 -1.81
CA ARG A 54 14.91 5.56 -1.76
C ARG A 54 14.82 4.16 -2.38
N ASP A 55 13.64 3.55 -2.44
CA ASP A 55 13.46 2.21 -3.00
C ASP A 55 13.22 2.23 -4.52
N HIS A 56 13.15 3.44 -5.12
CA HIS A 56 13.03 3.67 -6.56
C HIS A 56 14.35 4.02 -7.27
N GLY A 57 15.48 4.01 -6.56
CA GLY A 57 16.81 4.35 -7.09
C GLY A 57 17.41 5.61 -6.45
N ASP A 58 18.32 6.29 -7.16
CA ASP A 58 19.08 7.45 -6.65
C ASP A 58 18.25 8.75 -6.50
N PHE A 59 16.91 8.66 -6.42
CA PHE A 59 16.00 9.79 -6.30
C PHE A 59 15.74 10.14 -4.83
N VAL A 60 16.79 10.56 -4.12
CA VAL A 60 16.66 11.03 -2.72
C VAL A 60 16.75 12.55 -2.59
N ASP A 61 17.17 13.26 -3.64
CA ASP A 61 17.25 14.72 -3.60
C ASP A 61 15.85 15.35 -3.70
N GLY A 62 15.43 16.00 -2.61
CA GLY A 62 14.19 16.78 -2.54
C GLY A 62 13.00 16.09 -1.88
N PHE A 63 13.13 14.82 -1.49
CA PHE A 63 12.08 14.08 -0.78
C PHE A 63 12.34 14.00 0.73
N SER A 64 11.28 14.08 1.53
CA SER A 64 11.39 13.78 2.97
C SER A 64 11.61 12.28 3.19
N PRO A 65 12.39 11.85 4.21
CA PRO A 65 12.54 10.43 4.58
C PRO A 65 11.21 9.70 4.86
N ASP A 66 10.17 10.44 5.25
CA ASP A 66 8.83 9.91 5.53
C ASP A 66 7.87 10.05 4.33
N GLU A 67 8.35 10.56 3.19
CA GLU A 67 7.52 10.73 2.01
C GLU A 67 7.29 9.38 1.32
N LEU A 68 6.07 9.19 0.82
CA LEU A 68 5.67 7.99 0.09
C LEU A 68 5.25 8.42 -1.32
N VAL A 69 5.79 7.76 -2.33
CA VAL A 69 5.49 8.03 -3.74
C VAL A 69 4.68 6.88 -4.34
N ALA A 70 3.68 7.22 -5.15
CA ALA A 70 2.88 6.23 -5.84
C ALA A 70 3.70 5.53 -6.93
N VAL A 71 3.62 4.21 -6.96
CA VAL A 71 4.38 3.41 -7.92
C VAL A 71 3.48 3.02 -9.08
N THR A 72 3.79 3.54 -10.26
CA THR A 72 3.21 3.07 -11.51
C THR A 72 4.05 1.90 -12.03
N GLN A 73 3.48 0.69 -12.02
CA GLN A 73 4.03 -0.46 -12.75
C GLN A 73 3.64 -0.39 -14.23
#